data_AF-A0A0Q7K8F2-F1
#
_entry.id   AF-A0A0Q7K8F2-F1
#
_cell.length_a   1.000
_cell.length_b   1.000
_cell.length_c   1.000
_cell.angle_alpha   90.00
_cell.angle_beta   90.00
_cell.angle_gamma   90.00
#
_symmetry.space_group_name_H-M   'P 1'
#
loop_
_entity.id
_entity.type
_entity.pdbx_description
1 polymer ?
#
loop_
_entity_poly.entity_id
_entity_poly.type
_entity_poly.pdbx_seq_one_letter_code
_entity_poly.pdbx_strand_id
1 'polypeptide(L)'
;MDFARMHDIGGCRGVLTNIAAVDQVVDLFKTSKHKHRLHREDDYILRPQSSGYRSHHLVYRYFSDRMTTYNGLSIEVQIRTRLQHAWATAVETVGMFTRQSLKSSKGEAEWLRFFALMSSRIAYVEGTPPVPGTPASQRELRAEVRRLGRELDVDNKLWAYNDTLQSIDSETSSTGAGKFYMLQLDVTEDEAYLTTTSFANLEEATDAYARKELDSTSTPGADVVLVSVEAASSLRRAFPNYYADTEVFRRLVRQTIGT
;
A
#
# COMPACT_ATOMS: atom_id res chain seq x y z
N MET A 1 14.04 -24.45 -0.45
CA MET A 1 13.50 -23.21 -1.06
C MET A 1 14.66 -22.48 -1.72
N ASP A 2 14.54 -22.15 -2.99
CA ASP A 2 15.61 -21.50 -3.78
C ASP A 2 15.51 -19.98 -3.60
N PHE A 3 16.23 -19.45 -2.60
CA PHE A 3 16.28 -18.02 -2.26
C PHE A 3 16.77 -17.11 -3.40
N ALA A 4 17.32 -17.69 -4.48
CA ALA A 4 17.88 -16.98 -5.62
C ALA A 4 16.86 -16.20 -6.48
N ARG A 5 15.55 -16.38 -6.27
CA ARG A 5 14.48 -15.65 -7.00
C ARG A 5 13.83 -14.51 -6.23
N MET A 6 14.22 -14.30 -4.96
CA MET A 6 13.76 -13.14 -4.20
C MET A 6 14.57 -11.93 -4.65
N HIS A 7 14.14 -11.32 -5.76
CA HIS A 7 14.90 -10.23 -6.38
C HIS A 7 14.82 -8.92 -5.60
N ASP A 8 13.86 -8.76 -4.68
CA ASP A 8 13.70 -7.59 -3.81
C ASP A 8 13.75 -8.03 -2.34
N ILE A 9 14.95 -8.06 -1.75
CA ILE A 9 15.17 -8.50 -0.35
C ILE A 9 14.93 -7.33 0.63
N GLY A 10 14.97 -6.10 0.13
CA GLY A 10 14.70 -4.90 0.92
C GLY A 10 14.00 -3.83 0.09
N GLY A 11 13.07 -3.11 0.73
CA GLY A 11 12.32 -2.03 0.11
C GLY A 11 12.24 -0.81 1.02
N CYS A 12 12.33 0.38 0.43
CA CYS A 12 12.08 1.65 1.12
C CYS A 12 10.98 2.42 0.39
N ARG A 13 10.13 3.11 1.13
CA ARG A 13 9.06 3.94 0.57
C ARG A 13 9.18 5.39 1.04
N GLY A 14 9.24 6.32 0.10
CA GLY A 14 9.15 7.76 0.35
C GLY A 14 7.77 8.29 -0.04
N VAL A 15 6.99 8.76 0.94
CA VAL A 15 5.68 9.39 0.70
C VAL A 15 5.82 10.91 0.85
N LEU A 16 5.69 11.63 -0.26
CA LEU A 16 6.03 13.04 -0.36
C LEU A 16 4.80 13.91 -0.64
N THR A 17 4.95 15.22 -0.44
CA THR A 17 3.81 16.15 -0.47
C THR A 17 3.26 16.42 -1.86
N ASN A 18 4.10 16.41 -2.90
CA ASN A 18 3.74 16.70 -4.29
C ASN A 18 4.77 16.12 -5.28
N ILE A 19 4.50 16.26 -6.58
CA ILE A 19 5.36 15.75 -7.66
C ILE A 19 6.74 16.40 -7.65
N ALA A 20 6.84 17.72 -7.43
CA ALA A 20 8.13 18.39 -7.39
C ALA A 20 9.05 17.84 -6.28
N ALA A 21 8.49 17.47 -5.13
CA ALA A 21 9.24 16.81 -4.06
C ALA A 21 9.66 15.38 -4.47
N VAL A 22 8.81 14.64 -5.19
CA VAL A 22 9.16 13.33 -5.77
C VAL A 22 10.36 13.47 -6.70
N ASP A 23 10.30 14.39 -7.66
CA ASP A 23 11.38 14.62 -8.62
C ASP A 23 12.69 14.99 -7.92
N GLN A 24 12.63 15.90 -6.92
CA GLN A 24 13.80 16.28 -6.12
C GLN A 24 14.44 15.08 -5.40
N VAL A 25 13.64 14.23 -4.77
CA VAL A 25 14.18 13.06 -4.04
C VAL A 25 14.74 12.03 -5.02
N VAL A 26 14.07 11.79 -6.15
CA VAL A 26 14.57 10.92 -7.22
C VAL A 26 15.95 11.41 -7.71
N ASP A 27 16.07 12.70 -7.99
CA ASP A 27 17.33 13.31 -8.44
C ASP A 27 18.43 13.21 -7.37
N LEU A 28 18.09 13.41 -6.09
CA LEU A 28 19.04 13.23 -4.98
C LEU A 28 19.56 11.79 -4.90
N PHE A 29 18.70 10.77 -5.07
CA PHE A 29 19.15 9.38 -5.13
C PHE A 29 20.08 9.16 -6.32
N LYS A 30 19.73 9.65 -7.52
CA LYS A 30 20.51 9.44 -8.75
C LYS A 30 21.86 10.16 -8.74
N THR A 31 21.96 11.30 -8.06
CA THR A 31 23.18 12.12 -7.99
C THR A 31 24.02 11.87 -6.74
N SER A 32 23.52 11.10 -5.78
CA SER A 32 24.22 10.74 -4.56
C SER A 32 25.50 9.96 -4.85
N LYS A 33 26.55 10.22 -4.06
CA LYS A 33 27.85 9.53 -4.15
C LYS A 33 27.87 8.18 -3.43
N HIS A 34 26.71 7.53 -3.23
CA HIS A 34 26.67 6.21 -2.61
C HIS A 34 27.27 5.15 -3.53
N LYS A 35 27.79 4.07 -2.93
CA LYS A 35 28.44 2.98 -3.69
C LYS A 35 27.45 2.03 -4.37
N HIS A 36 26.17 2.12 -4.02
CA HIS A 36 25.10 1.34 -4.62
C HIS A 36 24.92 1.73 -6.09
N ARG A 37 24.68 0.73 -6.94
CA ARG A 37 24.56 0.93 -8.39
C ARG A 37 23.09 0.91 -8.79
N LEU A 38 22.61 1.95 -9.45
CA LEU A 38 21.27 1.94 -10.02
C LEU A 38 21.19 0.83 -11.08
N HIS A 39 20.19 -0.03 -10.97
CA HIS A 39 20.00 -1.19 -11.82
C HIS A 39 18.75 -1.08 -12.68
N ARG A 40 17.65 -0.57 -12.13
CA ARG A 40 16.39 -0.32 -12.86
C ARG A 40 15.73 0.96 -12.36
N GLU A 41 15.08 1.68 -13.27
CA GLU A 41 14.27 2.86 -12.97
C GLU A 41 12.96 2.76 -13.74
N ASP A 42 11.85 2.73 -13.00
CA ASP A 42 10.50 2.65 -13.57
C ASP A 42 9.67 3.84 -13.07
N ASP A 43 9.35 4.77 -13.98
CA ASP A 43 8.52 5.93 -13.68
C ASP A 43 7.06 5.69 -14.09
N TYR A 44 6.29 5.14 -13.15
CA TYR A 44 4.84 4.93 -13.33
C TYR A 44 4.01 6.19 -13.07
N ILE A 45 4.62 7.32 -12.74
CA ILE A 45 3.93 8.60 -12.63
C ILE A 45 3.80 9.22 -14.03
N LEU A 46 4.90 9.25 -14.77
CA LEU A 46 4.95 9.73 -16.15
C LEU A 46 4.37 8.72 -17.14
N ARG A 47 4.53 7.41 -16.88
CA ARG A 47 4.01 6.31 -17.70
C ARG A 47 3.11 5.40 -16.88
N PRO A 48 1.89 5.84 -16.51
CA PRO A 48 1.00 5.07 -15.65
C PRO A 48 0.55 3.77 -16.31
N GLN A 49 0.42 2.73 -15.49
CA GLN A 49 -0.14 1.44 -15.90
C GLN A 49 -1.65 1.56 -16.15
N SER A 50 -2.22 0.65 -16.93
CA SER A 50 -3.68 0.58 -17.17
C SER A 50 -4.50 0.35 -15.89
N SER A 51 -3.90 -0.27 -14.88
CA SER A 51 -4.48 -0.43 -13.53
C SER A 51 -4.67 0.90 -12.80
N GLY A 52 -3.95 1.94 -13.20
CA GLY A 52 -3.86 3.21 -12.49
C GLY A 52 -2.78 3.26 -11.41
N TYR A 53 -1.93 2.26 -11.28
CA TYR A 53 -0.79 2.31 -10.36
C TYR A 53 0.18 3.47 -10.68
N ARG A 54 0.64 4.18 -9.64
CA ARG A 54 1.57 5.32 -9.75
C ARG A 54 2.60 5.32 -8.62
N SER A 55 3.88 5.38 -9.00
CA SER A 55 5.05 5.60 -8.14
C SER A 55 6.28 5.73 -9.03
N HIS A 56 7.35 6.37 -8.56
CA HIS A 56 8.68 6.29 -9.14
C HIS A 56 9.48 5.20 -8.43
N HIS A 57 9.95 4.20 -9.16
CA HIS A 57 10.71 3.08 -8.61
C HIS A 57 12.17 3.20 -9.02
N LEU A 58 13.07 3.09 -8.04
CA LEU A 58 14.50 2.98 -8.25
C LEU A 58 15.00 1.69 -7.62
N VAL A 59 15.49 0.76 -8.43
CA VAL A 59 16.08 -0.49 -7.95
C VAL A 59 17.59 -0.36 -7.97
N TYR A 60 18.20 -0.42 -6.79
CA TYR A 60 19.65 -0.38 -6.60
C TYR A 60 20.20 -1.77 -6.30
N ARG A 61 21.42 -2.05 -6.77
CA ARG A 61 22.22 -3.18 -6.29
C ARG A 61 23.06 -2.71 -5.11
N TYR A 62 22.86 -3.36 -3.97
CA TYR A 62 23.64 -3.10 -2.76
C TYR A 62 25.11 -3.36 -3.01
N PHE A 63 25.95 -2.50 -2.45
CA PHE A 63 27.39 -2.63 -2.50
C PHE A 63 28.03 -1.98 -1.27
N SER A 64 28.91 -2.73 -0.62
CA SER A 64 29.69 -2.31 0.54
C SER A 64 31.05 -2.98 0.52
N ASP A 65 32.10 -2.21 0.85
CA ASP A 65 33.45 -2.74 1.06
C ASP A 65 33.62 -3.37 2.45
N ARG A 66 32.67 -3.10 3.37
CA ARG A 66 32.74 -3.57 4.78
C ARG A 66 31.94 -4.86 5.01
N MET A 67 30.81 -4.99 4.33
CA MET A 67 29.86 -6.12 4.48
C MET A 67 29.56 -6.65 3.09
N THR A 68 30.46 -7.48 2.56
CA THR A 68 30.39 -7.96 1.18
C THR A 68 29.34 -9.06 0.98
N THR A 69 28.88 -9.71 2.05
CA THR A 69 27.90 -10.80 2.05
C THR A 69 26.59 -10.44 1.32
N TYR A 70 26.20 -9.16 1.37
CA TYR A 70 24.95 -8.67 0.78
C TYR A 70 25.17 -7.98 -0.59
N ASN A 71 26.40 -7.96 -1.11
CA ASN A 71 26.68 -7.29 -2.37
C ASN A 71 25.94 -7.96 -3.53
N GLY A 72 25.35 -7.14 -4.39
CA GLY A 72 24.55 -7.60 -5.53
C GLY A 72 23.09 -7.89 -5.21
N LEU A 73 22.67 -7.90 -3.94
CA LEU A 73 21.25 -7.96 -3.58
C LEU A 73 20.54 -6.67 -4.02
N SER A 74 19.29 -6.76 -4.45
CA SER A 74 18.53 -5.58 -4.88
C SER A 74 17.78 -4.93 -3.72
N ILE A 75 17.74 -3.61 -3.75
CA ILE A 75 16.96 -2.75 -2.86
C ILE A 75 16.06 -1.88 -3.75
N GLU A 76 14.76 -1.96 -3.54
CA GLU A 76 13.79 -1.12 -4.24
C GLU A 76 13.46 0.13 -3.42
N VAL A 77 13.50 1.29 -4.05
CA VAL A 77 13.04 2.57 -3.46
C VAL A 77 11.82 3.03 -4.24
N GLN A 78 10.67 3.08 -3.57
CA GLN A 78 9.39 3.51 -4.13
C GLN A 78 9.06 4.91 -3.63
N ILE A 79 9.09 5.89 -4.52
CA ILE A 79 8.82 7.29 -4.19
C ILE A 79 7.46 7.67 -4.81
N ARG A 80 6.57 8.24 -4.00
CA ARG A 80 5.21 8.58 -4.44
C ARG A 80 4.65 9.74 -3.65
N THR A 81 3.59 10.37 -4.14
CA THR A 81 2.89 11.41 -3.38
C THR A 81 1.95 10.82 -2.33
N ARG A 82 1.47 11.67 -1.41
CA ARG A 82 0.41 11.30 -0.45
C ARG A 82 -0.87 10.80 -1.13
N LEU A 83 -1.29 11.39 -2.25
CA LEU A 83 -2.50 10.96 -2.96
C LEU A 83 -2.31 9.61 -3.64
N GLN A 84 -1.15 9.40 -4.27
CA GLN A 84 -0.80 8.11 -4.88
C GLN A 84 -0.69 6.99 -3.83
N HIS A 85 -0.13 7.31 -2.65
CA HIS A 85 -0.11 6.38 -1.52
C HIS A 85 -1.52 6.04 -1.04
N ALA A 86 -2.38 7.04 -0.82
CA ALA A 86 -3.77 6.84 -0.39
C ALA A 86 -4.57 5.99 -1.39
N TRP A 87 -4.37 6.20 -2.69
CA TRP A 87 -4.95 5.34 -3.74
C TRP A 87 -4.48 3.89 -3.62
N ALA A 88 -3.17 3.66 -3.46
CA ALA A 88 -2.62 2.31 -3.35
C ALA A 88 -3.13 1.58 -2.11
N THR A 89 -3.19 2.28 -0.96
CA THR A 89 -3.76 1.74 0.27
C THR A 89 -5.24 1.39 0.10
N ALA A 90 -6.04 2.23 -0.57
CA ALA A 90 -7.45 1.92 -0.82
C ALA A 90 -7.64 0.71 -1.75
N VAL A 91 -6.78 0.54 -2.77
CA VAL A 91 -6.77 -0.65 -3.64
C VAL A 91 -6.45 -1.90 -2.83
N GLU A 92 -5.44 -1.86 -1.97
CA GLU A 92 -5.07 -2.97 -1.09
C GLU A 92 -6.20 -3.33 -0.12
N THR A 93 -6.78 -2.33 0.56
CA THR A 93 -7.92 -2.53 1.47
C THR A 93 -9.11 -3.15 0.74
N VAL A 94 -9.55 -2.57 -0.37
CA VAL A 94 -10.68 -3.13 -1.13
C VAL A 94 -10.34 -4.52 -1.66
N GLY A 95 -9.12 -4.76 -2.15
CA GLY A 95 -8.66 -6.08 -2.60
C GLY A 95 -8.75 -7.15 -1.51
N MET A 96 -8.33 -6.81 -0.28
CA MET A 96 -8.41 -7.69 0.87
C MET A 96 -9.86 -8.08 1.21
N PHE A 97 -10.76 -7.11 1.35
CA PHE A 97 -12.16 -7.35 1.69
C PHE A 97 -12.98 -7.95 0.52
N THR A 98 -12.65 -7.61 -0.73
CA THR A 98 -13.36 -8.15 -1.91
C THR A 98 -13.02 -9.63 -2.16
N ARG A 99 -11.76 -10.04 -1.98
CA ARG A 99 -11.34 -11.45 -2.07
C ARG A 99 -12.06 -12.37 -1.08
N GLN A 100 -12.55 -11.83 0.03
CA GLN A 100 -13.43 -12.57 0.96
C GLN A 100 -14.86 -12.70 0.43
N SER A 101 -15.42 -11.63 -0.10
CA SER A 101 -16.80 -11.60 -0.63
C SER A 101 -16.99 -12.34 -1.97
N LEU A 102 -15.90 -12.80 -2.59
CA LEU A 102 -15.87 -13.43 -3.92
C LEU A 102 -16.42 -14.88 -3.91
N LYS A 103 -17.66 -15.03 -3.45
CA LYS A 103 -18.62 -16.03 -3.95
C LYS A 103 -19.59 -15.43 -4.99
N SER A 104 -19.52 -14.13 -5.27
CA SER A 104 -20.33 -13.46 -6.30
C SER A 104 -19.45 -12.75 -7.34
N SER A 105 -19.51 -13.20 -8.59
CA SER A 105 -18.63 -12.81 -9.71
C SER A 105 -18.97 -11.44 -10.34
N LYS A 106 -19.61 -10.53 -9.61
CA LYS A 106 -20.00 -9.18 -10.09
C LYS A 106 -19.38 -8.11 -9.19
N GLY A 107 -18.41 -7.36 -9.69
CA GLY A 107 -17.84 -6.21 -8.97
C GLY A 107 -16.35 -5.97 -9.21
N GLU A 108 -15.56 -6.99 -9.59
CA GLU A 108 -14.10 -6.83 -9.75
C GLU A 108 -13.75 -5.88 -10.89
N ALA A 109 -14.40 -6.03 -12.06
CA ALA A 109 -14.17 -5.16 -13.21
C ALA A 109 -14.59 -3.71 -12.93
N GLU A 110 -15.70 -3.52 -12.22
CA GLU A 110 -16.21 -2.22 -11.81
C GLU A 110 -15.26 -1.53 -10.82
N TRP A 111 -14.71 -2.26 -9.85
CA TRP A 111 -13.68 -1.75 -8.94
C TRP A 111 -12.40 -1.36 -9.66
N LEU A 112 -11.89 -2.24 -10.54
CA LEU A 112 -10.69 -1.95 -11.35
C LEU A 112 -10.90 -0.69 -12.19
N ARG A 113 -12.07 -0.55 -12.82
CA ARG A 113 -12.42 0.65 -13.58
C ARG A 113 -12.52 1.88 -12.68
N PHE A 114 -13.17 1.78 -11.53
CA PHE A 114 -13.27 2.86 -10.56
C PHE A 114 -11.89 3.37 -10.13
N PHE A 115 -10.98 2.46 -9.79
CA PHE A 115 -9.62 2.81 -9.37
C PHE A 115 -8.81 3.45 -10.50
N ALA A 116 -8.90 2.97 -11.73
CA ALA A 116 -8.24 3.59 -12.88
C ALA A 116 -8.72 5.04 -13.11
N LEU A 117 -10.03 5.30 -12.95
CA LEU A 117 -10.61 6.64 -13.07
C LEU A 117 -10.16 7.56 -11.93
N MET A 118 -10.14 7.05 -10.69
CA MET A 118 -9.65 7.81 -9.53
C MET A 118 -8.16 8.13 -9.63
N SER A 119 -7.35 7.22 -10.19
CA SER A 119 -5.94 7.48 -10.47
C SER A 119 -5.76 8.61 -11.50
N SER A 120 -6.58 8.62 -12.55
CA SER A 120 -6.59 9.74 -13.51
C SER A 120 -7.06 11.05 -12.91
N ARG A 121 -8.01 11.01 -11.95
CA ARG A 121 -8.36 12.19 -11.16
C ARG A 121 -7.19 12.73 -10.37
N ILE A 122 -6.41 11.85 -9.73
CA ILE A 122 -5.16 12.22 -9.03
C ILE A 122 -4.17 12.84 -10.01
N ALA A 123 -3.99 12.23 -11.18
CA ALA A 123 -3.09 12.75 -12.22
C ALA A 123 -3.46 14.18 -12.65
N TYR A 124 -4.75 14.48 -12.81
CA TYR A 124 -5.22 15.84 -13.10
C TYR A 124 -4.95 16.83 -11.97
N VAL A 125 -5.08 16.41 -10.70
CA VAL A 125 -4.75 17.25 -9.54
C VAL A 125 -3.25 17.52 -9.45
N GLU A 126 -2.44 16.53 -9.82
CA GLU A 126 -0.98 16.56 -9.74
C GLU A 126 -0.29 17.09 -11.00
N GLY A 127 -1.04 17.42 -12.06
CA GLY A 127 -0.48 17.93 -13.32
C GLY A 127 0.34 16.89 -14.10
N THR A 128 -0.05 15.62 -14.05
CA THR A 128 0.69 14.49 -14.63
C THR A 128 -0.18 13.68 -15.60
N PRO A 129 0.39 12.80 -16.45
CA PRO A 129 -0.39 12.06 -17.45
C PRO A 129 -1.48 11.16 -16.82
N PRO A 130 -2.72 11.17 -17.35
CA PRO A 130 -3.79 10.30 -16.87
C PRO A 130 -3.59 8.84 -17.31
N VAL A 131 -4.38 7.93 -16.73
CA VAL A 131 -4.34 6.51 -17.05
C VAL A 131 -4.87 6.28 -18.48
N PRO A 132 -4.16 5.49 -19.33
CA PRO A 132 -4.64 5.15 -20.66
C PRO A 132 -6.03 4.51 -20.64
N GLY A 133 -6.89 4.91 -21.58
CA GLY A 133 -8.26 4.38 -21.68
C GLY A 133 -9.27 5.00 -20.70
N THR A 134 -8.89 6.03 -19.94
CA THR A 134 -9.82 6.84 -19.16
C THR A 134 -10.27 8.09 -19.94
N PRO A 135 -11.42 8.72 -19.57
CA PRO A 135 -11.89 9.89 -20.28
C PRO A 135 -10.93 11.09 -20.16
N ALA A 136 -10.63 11.73 -21.30
CA ALA A 136 -9.84 12.96 -21.35
C ALA A 136 -10.60 14.18 -20.79
N SER A 137 -11.93 14.16 -20.89
CA SER A 137 -12.80 15.20 -20.33
C SER A 137 -12.98 14.98 -18.84
N GLN A 138 -12.59 15.96 -18.02
CA GLN A 138 -12.84 15.91 -16.57
C GLN A 138 -14.33 15.77 -16.22
N ARG A 139 -15.23 16.27 -17.08
CA ARG A 139 -16.68 16.14 -16.89
C ARG A 139 -17.12 14.68 -17.04
N GLU A 140 -16.65 14.01 -18.09
CA GLU A 140 -16.96 12.60 -18.35
C GLU A 140 -16.34 11.70 -17.29
N LEU A 141 -15.07 11.95 -16.93
CA LEU A 141 -14.40 11.22 -15.86
C LEU A 141 -15.19 11.33 -14.55
N ARG A 142 -15.58 12.53 -14.13
CA ARG A 142 -16.37 12.73 -12.91
C ARG A 142 -17.74 12.05 -12.99
N ALA A 143 -18.40 12.08 -14.15
CA ALA A 143 -19.68 11.42 -14.34
C ALA A 143 -19.55 9.90 -14.18
N GLU A 144 -18.50 9.30 -14.74
CA GLU A 144 -18.25 7.87 -14.63
C GLU A 144 -17.85 7.45 -13.21
N VAL A 145 -16.96 8.22 -12.55
CA VAL A 145 -16.61 8.03 -11.14
C VAL A 145 -17.84 8.10 -10.25
N ARG A 146 -18.75 9.06 -10.49
CA ARG A 146 -20.00 9.19 -9.72
C ARG A 146 -20.91 7.98 -9.92
N ARG A 147 -21.04 7.49 -11.15
CA ARG A 147 -21.85 6.30 -11.47
C ARG A 147 -21.32 5.08 -10.72
N LEU A 148 -20.05 4.75 -10.90
CA LEU A 148 -19.41 3.60 -10.26
C LEU A 148 -19.32 3.77 -8.74
N GLY A 149 -19.03 4.97 -8.26
CA GLY A 149 -18.96 5.29 -6.83
C GLY A 149 -20.27 4.99 -6.10
N ARG A 150 -21.41 5.25 -6.75
CA ARG A 150 -22.76 4.91 -6.23
C ARG A 150 -23.08 3.43 -6.39
N GLU A 151 -22.81 2.84 -7.55
CA GLU A 151 -23.09 1.43 -7.84
C GLU A 151 -22.33 0.48 -6.91
N LEU A 152 -21.07 0.81 -6.63
CA LEU A 152 -20.21 0.04 -5.73
C LEU A 152 -20.40 0.43 -4.25
N ASP A 153 -21.14 1.50 -3.97
CA ASP A 153 -21.28 2.10 -2.65
C ASP A 153 -19.93 2.39 -1.96
N VAL A 154 -19.01 3.00 -2.72
CA VAL A 154 -17.57 3.08 -2.36
C VAL A 154 -17.35 3.81 -1.04
N ASP A 155 -18.02 4.93 -0.80
CA ASP A 155 -17.78 5.73 0.40
C ASP A 155 -18.18 4.98 1.68
N ASN A 156 -19.34 4.30 1.65
CA ASN A 156 -19.82 3.51 2.77
C ASN A 156 -18.97 2.26 2.99
N LYS A 157 -18.56 1.57 1.92
CA LYS A 157 -17.67 0.39 2.05
C LYS A 157 -16.32 0.76 2.64
N LEU A 158 -15.68 1.81 2.10
CA LEU A 158 -14.40 2.29 2.64
C LEU A 158 -14.53 2.78 4.09
N TRP A 159 -15.68 3.39 4.43
CA TRP A 159 -15.98 3.73 5.83
C TRP A 159 -16.08 2.49 6.70
N ALA A 160 -16.89 1.51 6.31
CA ALA A 160 -17.11 0.28 7.06
C ALA A 160 -15.79 -0.47 7.29
N TYR A 161 -14.97 -0.62 6.25
CA TYR A 161 -13.65 -1.27 6.38
C TYR A 161 -12.74 -0.55 7.37
N ASN A 162 -12.73 0.79 7.35
CA ASN A 162 -11.95 1.59 8.29
C ASN A 162 -12.51 1.52 9.71
N ASP A 163 -13.84 1.53 9.88
CA ASP A 163 -14.52 1.46 11.17
C ASP A 163 -14.29 0.10 11.85
N THR A 164 -14.48 -0.99 11.09
CA THR A 164 -14.22 -2.37 11.56
C THR A 164 -12.78 -2.52 12.06
N LEU A 165 -11.79 -1.95 11.36
CA LEU A 165 -10.39 -2.10 11.78
C LEU A 165 -10.00 -1.15 12.93
N GLN A 166 -10.66 0.00 13.07
CA GLN A 166 -10.42 0.91 14.19
C GLN A 166 -11.02 0.42 15.50
N SER A 167 -12.19 -0.21 15.49
CA SER A 167 -12.79 -0.76 16.71
C SER A 167 -11.90 -1.83 17.33
N ILE A 168 -11.27 -2.68 16.51
CA ILE A 168 -10.38 -3.75 16.97
C ILE A 168 -9.06 -3.21 17.54
N ASP A 169 -8.48 -2.18 16.92
CA ASP A 169 -7.25 -1.52 17.43
C ASP A 169 -7.48 -0.97 18.85
N SER A 170 -8.67 -0.42 19.12
CA SER A 170 -8.99 0.14 20.43
C SER A 170 -9.10 -0.92 21.54
N GLU A 171 -9.58 -2.12 21.22
CA GLU A 171 -9.71 -3.25 22.17
C GLU A 171 -8.37 -3.95 22.43
N THR A 172 -7.42 -3.87 21.49
CA THR A 172 -6.11 -4.53 21.57
C THR A 172 -5.05 -3.69 22.32
N SER A 173 -5.46 -2.63 23.01
CA SER A 173 -4.61 -1.63 23.68
C SER A 173 -3.80 -2.13 24.89
N SER A 174 -3.65 -3.44 25.08
CA SER A 174 -2.79 -4.07 26.10
C SER A 174 -1.43 -4.50 25.53
N THR A 175 -0.82 -3.68 24.66
CA THR A 175 0.49 -3.99 24.10
C THR A 175 1.63 -3.53 25.01
N GLY A 176 2.46 -4.48 25.44
CA GLY A 176 3.67 -4.22 26.22
C GLY A 176 4.72 -3.42 25.44
N ALA A 177 5.75 -2.93 26.15
CA ALA A 177 6.86 -2.14 25.60
C ALA A 177 7.86 -2.98 24.76
N GLY A 178 7.37 -3.62 23.69
CA GLY A 178 8.20 -4.35 22.72
C GLY A 178 8.87 -3.44 21.69
N LYS A 179 9.93 -3.93 21.04
CA LYS A 179 10.59 -3.27 19.89
C LYS A 179 10.11 -3.80 18.54
N PHE A 180 9.48 -4.97 18.56
CA PHE A 180 8.95 -5.67 17.40
C PHE A 180 7.47 -5.96 17.64
N TYR A 181 6.67 -5.85 16.61
CA TYR A 181 5.24 -6.05 16.65
C TYR A 181 4.84 -6.92 15.46
N MET A 182 4.08 -7.97 15.71
CA MET A 182 3.45 -8.78 14.67
C MET A 182 1.98 -8.40 14.59
N LEU A 183 1.54 -7.95 13.41
CA LEU A 183 0.14 -7.69 13.11
C LEU A 183 -0.41 -8.91 12.36
N GLN A 184 -1.54 -9.43 12.82
CA GLN A 184 -2.24 -10.54 12.20
C GLN A 184 -3.65 -10.05 11.88
N LEU A 185 -3.98 -10.03 10.60
CA LEU A 185 -5.27 -9.61 10.12
C LEU A 185 -5.99 -10.81 9.54
N ASP A 186 -7.07 -11.21 10.20
CA ASP A 186 -7.95 -12.29 9.76
C ASP A 186 -9.28 -11.67 9.34
N VAL A 187 -9.56 -11.64 8.03
CA VAL A 187 -10.81 -11.14 7.48
C VAL A 187 -11.70 -12.32 7.10
N THR A 188 -12.88 -12.39 7.69
CA THR A 188 -13.94 -13.36 7.38
C THR A 188 -15.09 -12.69 6.60
N GLU A 189 -16.15 -13.44 6.24
CA GLU A 189 -17.30 -12.87 5.51
C GLU A 189 -18.01 -11.76 6.32
N ASP A 190 -18.07 -11.89 7.65
CA ASP A 190 -18.87 -11.00 8.52
C ASP A 190 -18.03 -10.14 9.47
N GLU A 191 -16.81 -10.56 9.79
CA GLU A 191 -15.95 -9.89 10.79
C GLU A 191 -14.49 -9.83 10.33
N ALA A 192 -13.78 -8.78 10.72
CA ALA A 192 -12.33 -8.73 10.65
C ALA A 192 -11.76 -8.76 12.07
N TYR A 193 -10.58 -9.36 12.23
CA TYR A 193 -9.84 -9.38 13.49
C TYR A 193 -8.41 -8.94 13.23
N LEU A 194 -7.96 -7.91 13.92
CA LEU A 194 -6.57 -7.46 13.94
C LEU A 194 -5.95 -7.80 15.30
N THR A 195 -5.13 -8.84 15.33
CA THR A 195 -4.35 -9.20 16.52
C THR A 195 -2.97 -8.57 16.45
N THR A 196 -2.59 -7.82 17.49
CA THR A 196 -1.24 -7.27 17.62
C THR A 196 -0.50 -7.97 18.74
N THR A 197 0.65 -8.58 18.43
CA THR A 197 1.54 -9.22 19.41
C THR A 197 2.87 -8.47 19.47
N SER A 198 3.30 -8.05 20.65
CA SER A 198 4.58 -7.35 20.84
C SER A 198 5.68 -8.30 21.33
N PHE A 199 6.89 -8.13 20.82
CA PHE A 199 8.07 -8.88 21.20
C PHE A 199 9.22 -7.94 21.58
N ALA A 200 10.00 -8.33 22.59
CA ALA A 200 11.19 -7.59 23.02
C ALA A 200 12.43 -7.94 22.19
N ASN A 201 12.50 -9.18 21.70
CA ASN A 201 13.65 -9.72 20.97
C ASN A 201 13.26 -10.06 19.52
N LEU A 202 14.24 -9.98 18.61
CA LEU A 202 14.01 -10.20 17.17
C LEU A 202 13.85 -11.69 16.83
N GLU A 203 14.54 -12.57 17.55
CA GLU A 203 14.56 -14.01 17.26
C GLU A 203 13.18 -14.64 17.49
N GLU A 204 12.60 -14.44 18.67
CA GLU A 204 11.24 -14.86 19.02
C GLU A 204 10.20 -14.24 18.09
N ALA A 205 10.35 -12.96 17.73
CA ALA A 205 9.46 -12.29 16.81
C ALA A 205 9.49 -12.93 15.42
N THR A 206 10.69 -13.27 14.94
CA THR A 206 10.91 -13.91 13.63
C THR A 206 10.39 -15.34 13.63
N ASP A 207 10.61 -16.09 14.71
CA ASP A 207 10.10 -17.46 14.85
C ASP A 207 8.57 -17.49 14.92
N ALA A 208 7.96 -16.56 15.67
CA ALA A 208 6.51 -16.43 15.74
C ALA A 208 5.91 -16.06 14.37
N TYR A 209 6.54 -15.11 13.67
CA TYR A 209 6.17 -14.71 12.32
C TYR A 209 6.25 -15.89 11.35
N ALA A 210 7.37 -16.62 11.31
CA ALA A 210 7.57 -17.73 10.39
C ALA A 210 6.53 -18.85 10.57
N ARG A 211 6.11 -19.12 11.81
CA ARG A 211 5.03 -20.09 12.08
C ARG A 211 3.70 -19.61 11.50
N LYS A 212 3.38 -18.32 11.68
CA LYS A 212 2.10 -17.74 11.26
C LYS A 212 2.02 -17.47 9.77
N GLU A 213 3.13 -17.17 9.11
CA GLU A 213 3.21 -17.02 7.65
C GLU A 213 2.89 -18.34 6.93
N LEU A 214 3.31 -19.48 7.49
CA LEU A 214 2.95 -20.80 6.97
C LEU A 214 1.44 -21.05 7.06
N ASP A 215 0.82 -20.68 8.18
CA ASP A 215 -0.63 -20.84 8.40
C ASP A 215 -1.46 -19.90 7.50
N SER A 216 -1.01 -18.65 7.33
CA SER A 216 -1.72 -17.63 6.54
C SER A 216 -1.68 -17.91 5.04
N THR A 217 -0.61 -18.54 4.54
CA THR A 217 -0.50 -18.93 3.12
C THR A 217 -1.64 -19.86 2.70
N SER A 218 -2.16 -20.67 3.62
CA SER A 218 -3.27 -21.61 3.40
C SER A 218 -4.65 -21.04 3.75
N THR A 219 -4.74 -19.86 4.34
CA THR A 219 -6.00 -19.31 4.89
C THR A 219 -6.40 -18.04 4.12
N PRO A 220 -7.42 -18.10 3.25
CA PRO A 220 -7.91 -16.92 2.55
C PRO A 220 -8.32 -15.84 3.55
N GLY A 221 -7.74 -14.65 3.44
CA GLY A 221 -8.08 -13.50 4.31
C GLY A 221 -7.22 -13.34 5.54
N ALA A 222 -6.34 -14.30 5.81
CA ALA A 222 -5.27 -14.13 6.78
C ALA A 222 -4.09 -13.42 6.14
N ASP A 223 -3.62 -12.37 6.78
CA ASP A 223 -2.42 -11.64 6.42
C ASP A 223 -1.59 -11.35 7.67
N VAL A 224 -0.27 -11.50 7.58
CA VAL A 224 0.62 -11.35 8.72
C VAL A 224 1.84 -10.53 8.33
N VAL A 225 2.18 -9.55 9.17
CA VAL A 225 3.39 -8.74 9.01
C VAL A 225 4.11 -8.60 10.33
N LEU A 226 5.44 -8.71 10.28
CA LEU A 226 6.31 -8.38 11.40
C LEU A 226 6.97 -7.02 11.15
N VAL A 227 6.88 -6.13 12.13
CA VAL A 227 7.32 -4.74 12.00
C VAL A 227 8.13 -4.31 13.21
N SER A 228 9.11 -3.44 12.99
CA SER A 228 9.84 -2.77 14.07
C SER A 228 9.52 -1.28 14.03
N VAL A 229 9.03 -0.76 15.15
CA VAL A 229 8.70 0.65 15.31
C VAL A 229 9.17 1.13 16.69
N GLU A 230 9.51 2.42 16.79
CA GLU A 230 9.96 3.02 18.06
C GLU A 230 8.86 3.05 19.13
N ALA A 231 7.60 3.08 18.72
CA ALA A 231 6.44 3.04 19.60
C ALA A 231 5.23 2.41 18.88
N ALA A 232 4.39 1.69 19.61
CA ALA A 232 3.15 1.09 19.11
C ALA A 232 2.24 2.12 18.38
N SER A 233 2.22 3.37 18.85
CA SER A 233 1.47 4.47 18.21
C SER A 233 1.90 4.78 16.77
N SER A 234 3.09 4.32 16.35
CA SER A 234 3.58 4.50 14.98
C SER A 234 3.14 3.39 14.02
N LEU A 235 2.59 2.27 14.51
CA LEU A 235 2.14 1.15 13.68
C LEU A 235 1.10 1.60 12.65
N ARG A 236 0.09 2.33 13.11
CA ARG A 236 -0.99 2.85 12.26
C ARG A 236 -0.51 3.70 11.09
N ARG A 237 0.51 4.51 11.32
CA ARG A 237 1.09 5.38 10.30
C ARG A 237 2.01 4.63 9.33
N ALA A 238 2.72 3.62 9.82
CA ALA A 238 3.67 2.86 9.01
C ALA A 238 2.97 1.82 8.12
N PHE A 239 1.85 1.24 8.60
CA PHE A 239 1.11 0.16 7.94
C PHE A 239 -0.38 0.49 7.80
N PRO A 240 -0.75 1.62 7.14
CA PRO A 240 -2.12 2.11 7.10
C PRO A 240 -3.12 1.15 6.44
N ASN A 241 -2.64 0.23 5.59
CA ASN A 241 -3.45 -0.82 4.97
C ASN A 241 -4.02 -1.82 5.99
N TYR A 242 -3.28 -2.16 7.05
CA TYR A 242 -3.76 -3.02 8.14
C TYR A 242 -4.79 -2.33 9.05
N TYR A 243 -4.87 -1.01 8.98
CA TYR A 243 -5.84 -0.20 9.71
C TYR A 243 -6.91 0.40 8.78
N ALA A 244 -6.91 0.01 7.50
CA ALA A 244 -7.74 0.58 6.43
C ALA A 244 -7.86 2.11 6.49
N ASP A 245 -6.75 2.82 6.75
CA ASP A 245 -6.73 4.29 6.75
C ASP A 245 -6.86 4.80 5.31
N THR A 246 -8.11 4.83 4.87
CA THR A 246 -8.55 5.24 3.54
C THR A 246 -9.11 6.66 3.55
N GLU A 247 -9.03 7.38 4.68
CA GLU A 247 -9.73 8.65 4.87
C GLU A 247 -9.30 9.73 3.87
N VAL A 248 -8.00 9.79 3.56
CA VAL A 248 -7.47 10.68 2.51
C VAL A 248 -8.09 10.34 1.14
N PHE A 249 -8.19 9.05 0.82
CA PHE A 249 -8.78 8.60 -0.43
C PHE A 249 -10.30 8.81 -0.46
N ARG A 250 -11.03 8.51 0.62
CA ARG A 250 -12.46 8.76 0.76
C ARG A 250 -12.81 10.22 0.56
N ARG A 251 -12.03 11.13 1.14
CA ARG A 251 -12.21 12.58 0.93
C ARG A 251 -12.03 12.96 -0.54
N LEU A 252 -11.04 12.39 -1.21
CA LEU A 252 -10.83 12.59 -2.65
C LEU A 252 -12.01 12.05 -3.48
N VAL A 253 -12.55 10.88 -3.12
CA VAL A 253 -13.76 10.31 -3.73
C VAL A 253 -14.93 11.27 -3.58
N ARG A 254 -15.25 11.71 -2.36
CA ARG A 254 -16.32 12.67 -2.03
C ARG A 254 -16.22 13.98 -2.83
N GLN A 255 -15.02 14.56 -2.87
CA GLN A 255 -14.73 15.75 -3.70
C GLN A 255 -14.97 15.52 -5.19
N THR A 256 -14.73 14.30 -5.68
CA THR A 256 -14.88 13.96 -7.10
C THR A 256 -16.33 13.69 -7.48
N ILE A 257 -17.10 13.05 -6.60
CA ILE A 257 -18.52 12.75 -6.82
C ILE A 257 -19.43 13.95 -6.50
N GLY A 258 -18.97 14.89 -5.68
CA GLY A 258 -19.71 16.11 -5.30
C GLY A 258 -20.68 15.90 -4.15
N THR A 259 -20.27 15.13 -3.14
CA THR A 259 -21.01 14.86 -1.89
C THR A 259 -20.24 15.42 -0.70
#